data_AF-W1NS50-F1
#
_entry.id   AF-W1NS50-F1
#
_cell.length_a   1.000
_cell.length_b   1.000
_cell.length_c   1.000
_cell.angle_alpha   90.00
_cell.angle_beta   90.00
_cell.angle_gamma   90.00
#
_symmetry.space_group_name_H-M   'P 1'
#
loop_
_entity.id
_entity.type
_entity.pdbx_description
1 polymer ?
#
loop_
_entity_poly.entity_id
_entity_poly.type
_entity_poly.pdbx_seq_one_letter_code
_entity_poly.pdbx_strand_id
1 'polypeptide(L)'
;MVSTIQRVGPGVKPPTAYELSGLILDEKVEEVTKWIEEYKQSWPRTGITLMSDGWLNKVSKKEFLNFLAYSPKGTAFLSNKEVSGTKKDANFYVRLYDQIVEGVGDKHVVQFITDNARACVSAGSKSMDTRKHLAWIPCVAHNIDLMLKEIGEIKIMKETQEEARCIKEIVYL
;
A
#
# COMPACT_ATOMS: atom_id res chain seq x y z
N MET A 1 -22.78 -1.58 11.81
CA MET A 1 -23.20 -0.20 11.48
C MET A 1 -24.67 -0.14 11.09
N VAL A 2 -25.11 -0.73 9.97
CA VAL A 2 -26.53 -0.73 9.56
C VAL A 2 -27.45 -1.40 10.61
N SER A 3 -27.02 -2.54 11.16
CA SER A 3 -27.72 -3.21 12.26
C SER A 3 -27.76 -2.40 13.56
N THR A 4 -26.71 -1.63 13.84
CA THR A 4 -26.63 -0.72 14.99
C THR A 4 -27.65 0.41 14.83
N ILE A 5 -27.68 1.05 13.65
CA ILE A 5 -28.63 2.14 13.32
C ILE A 5 -30.08 1.64 13.39
N GLN A 6 -30.36 0.43 12.87
CA GLN A 6 -31.68 -0.20 12.98
C GLN A 6 -32.13 -0.45 14.42
N ARG A 7 -31.20 -0.75 15.34
CA ARG A 7 -31.51 -1.09 16.73
C ARG A 7 -31.84 0.12 17.61
N VAL A 8 -31.33 1.31 17.27
CA VAL A 8 -31.59 2.54 18.06
C VAL A 8 -32.93 3.20 17.69
N GLY A 9 -33.50 2.84 16.53
CA GLY A 9 -34.82 3.29 16.09
C GLY A 9 -34.80 4.64 15.36
N PRO A 10 -35.98 5.09 14.88
CA PRO A 10 -36.13 6.38 14.20
C PRO A 10 -35.82 7.55 15.16
N GLY A 11 -35.03 8.53 14.72
CA GLY A 11 -34.73 9.74 15.51
C GLY A 11 -33.27 9.91 15.95
N VAL A 12 -32.39 8.95 15.62
CA VAL A 12 -30.95 9.12 15.84
C VAL A 12 -30.41 10.22 14.94
N LYS A 13 -29.83 11.25 15.56
CA LYS A 13 -29.07 12.26 14.83
C LYS A 13 -27.70 11.66 14.46
N PRO A 14 -27.30 11.65 13.18
CA PRO A 14 -25.96 11.26 12.81
C PRO A 14 -24.95 12.25 13.43
N PRO A 15 -23.71 11.81 13.70
CA PRO A 15 -22.66 12.71 14.13
C PRO A 15 -22.46 13.82 13.09
N THR A 16 -22.22 15.03 13.58
CA THR A 16 -21.86 16.16 12.74
C THR A 16 -20.46 15.97 12.16
N ALA A 17 -20.14 16.71 11.09
CA ALA A 17 -18.80 16.70 10.53
C ALA A 17 -17.72 17.09 11.58
N TYR A 18 -18.04 18.00 12.49
CA TYR A 18 -17.14 18.42 13.58
C TYR A 18 -16.89 17.31 14.60
N GLU A 19 -17.95 16.60 15.02
CA GLU A 19 -17.81 15.44 15.92
C GLU A 19 -16.99 14.33 15.25
N LEU A 20 -17.19 14.08 13.96
CA LEU A 20 -16.43 13.10 13.19
C LEU A 20 -14.96 13.49 13.03
N SER A 21 -14.66 14.75 12.71
CA SER A 21 -13.28 15.20 12.46
C SER A 21 -12.50 15.58 13.72
N GLY A 22 -13.18 15.72 14.86
CA GLY A 22 -12.58 16.01 16.15
C GLY A 22 -12.61 14.78 17.04
N LEU A 23 -13.46 14.82 18.07
CA LEU A 23 -13.47 13.85 19.16
C LEU A 23 -13.50 12.38 18.72
N ILE A 24 -14.34 12.03 17.72
CA ILE A 24 -14.44 10.65 17.24
C ILE A 24 -13.16 10.22 16.50
N LEU A 25 -12.57 11.10 15.70
CA LEU A 25 -11.31 10.81 15.01
C LEU A 25 -10.17 10.66 16.01
N ASP A 26 -10.07 11.56 16.98
CA ASP A 26 -9.02 11.53 18.01
C ASP A 26 -9.07 10.23 18.82
N GLU A 27 -10.26 9.80 19.24
CA GLU A 27 -10.47 8.53 19.95
C GLU A 27 -10.02 7.34 19.09
N LYS A 28 -10.36 7.34 17.79
CA LYS A 28 -9.96 6.25 16.87
C LYS A 28 -8.47 6.24 16.58
N VAL A 29 -7.84 7.42 16.49
CA VAL A 29 -6.39 7.54 16.32
C VAL A 29 -5.67 7.00 17.56
N GLU A 30 -6.15 7.31 18.77
CA GLU A 30 -5.58 6.78 20.01
C GLU A 30 -5.70 5.25 20.07
N GLU A 31 -6.89 4.71 19.77
CA GLU A 31 -7.15 3.26 19.72
C GLU A 31 -6.18 2.55 18.76
N VAL A 32 -6.05 3.06 17.53
CA VAL A 32 -5.16 2.49 16.51
C VAL A 32 -3.70 2.64 16.91
N THR A 33 -3.31 3.78 17.49
CA THR A 33 -1.93 4.02 17.95
C THR A 33 -1.55 3.00 19.03
N LYS A 34 -2.42 2.77 20.01
CA LYS A 34 -2.20 1.75 21.04
C LYS A 34 -2.07 0.36 20.43
N TRP A 35 -2.94 0.00 19.48
CA TRP A 35 -2.84 -1.27 18.77
C TRP A 35 -1.52 -1.40 17.99
N ILE A 36 -1.04 -0.33 17.35
CA ILE A 36 0.25 -0.31 16.64
C ILE A 36 1.42 -0.54 17.61
N GLU A 37 1.40 0.07 18.80
CA GLU A 37 2.45 -0.16 19.80
C GLU A 37 2.47 -1.61 20.30
N GLU A 38 1.30 -2.19 20.56
CA GLU A 38 1.19 -3.62 20.87
C GLU A 38 1.59 -4.53 19.70
N TYR A 39 1.38 -4.08 18.46
CA TYR A 39 1.84 -4.78 17.25
C TYR A 39 3.37 -4.76 17.15
N LYS A 40 4.01 -3.62 17.41
CA LYS A 40 5.48 -3.45 17.41
C LYS A 40 6.18 -4.35 18.43
N GLN A 41 5.58 -4.55 19.60
CA GLN A 41 6.13 -5.46 20.63
C GLN A 41 6.26 -6.92 20.14
N SER A 42 5.52 -7.32 19.11
CA SER A 42 5.59 -8.68 18.55
C SER A 42 6.73 -8.87 17.54
N TRP A 43 7.30 -7.78 17.01
CA TRP A 43 8.32 -7.81 15.95
C TRP A 43 9.60 -8.59 16.31
N PRO A 44 10.14 -8.52 17.54
CA PRO A 44 11.32 -9.31 17.90
C PRO A 44 11.13 -10.81 17.80
N ARG A 45 9.89 -11.31 17.96
CA ARG A 45 9.57 -12.74 17.93
C ARG A 45 9.12 -13.20 16.56
N THR A 46 8.33 -12.38 15.87
CA THR A 46 7.67 -12.77 14.61
C THR A 46 8.42 -12.28 13.37
N GLY A 47 9.23 -11.23 13.50
CA GLY A 47 9.65 -10.43 12.37
C GLY A 47 8.46 -9.77 11.66
N ILE A 48 8.77 -9.01 10.62
CA ILE A 48 7.75 -8.43 9.75
C ILE A 48 8.12 -8.57 8.28
N THR A 49 7.07 -8.60 7.46
CA THR A 49 7.16 -8.33 6.03
C THR A 49 6.87 -6.86 5.80
N LEU A 50 7.85 -6.12 5.30
CA LEU A 50 7.65 -4.77 4.81
C LEU A 50 7.03 -4.83 3.41
N MET A 51 6.08 -3.96 3.11
CA MET A 51 5.43 -3.87 1.81
C MET A 51 5.45 -2.43 1.33
N SER A 52 5.79 -2.22 0.06
CA SER A 52 5.74 -0.90 -0.57
C SER A 52 4.94 -0.93 -1.86
N ASP A 53 4.01 0.02 -2.00
CA ASP A 53 3.20 0.20 -3.19
C ASP A 53 3.18 1.67 -3.62
N GLY A 54 3.19 1.90 -4.93
CA GLY A 54 3.23 3.22 -5.53
C GLY A 54 1.93 3.58 -6.22
N TRP A 55 1.44 4.79 -5.98
CA TRP A 55 0.20 5.27 -6.57
C TRP A 55 0.35 6.67 -7.18
N LEU A 56 -0.13 6.84 -8.40
CA LEU A 56 -0.26 8.13 -9.09
C LEU A 56 -1.73 8.56 -9.08
N ASN A 57 -2.00 9.69 -8.43
CA ASN A 57 -3.29 10.35 -8.55
C ASN A 57 -3.34 11.10 -9.90
N LYS A 58 -4.19 10.63 -10.81
CA LYS A 58 -4.30 11.21 -12.16
C LYS A 58 -4.86 12.64 -12.19
N VAL A 59 -5.63 13.03 -11.18
CA VAL A 59 -6.29 14.34 -11.08
C VAL A 59 -5.30 15.36 -10.52
N SER A 60 -4.75 15.11 -9.33
CA SER A 60 -3.82 16.03 -8.68
C SER A 60 -2.39 15.94 -9.23
N LYS A 61 -2.10 14.93 -10.07
CA LYS A 61 -0.76 14.58 -10.58
C LYS A 61 0.25 14.28 -9.48
N LYS A 62 -0.23 14.01 -8.25
CA LYS A 62 0.62 13.64 -7.12
C LYS A 62 0.93 12.16 -7.12
N GLU A 63 2.16 11.83 -6.74
CA GLU A 63 2.64 10.46 -6.66
C GLU A 63 3.04 10.14 -5.24
N PHE A 64 2.60 8.99 -4.74
CA PHE A 64 2.84 8.55 -3.37
C PHE A 64 3.43 7.15 -3.35
N LEU A 65 4.30 6.91 -2.38
CA LEU A 65 4.75 5.57 -2.00
C LEU A 65 4.23 5.27 -0.61
N ASN A 66 3.49 4.19 -0.47
CA ASN A 66 2.96 3.71 0.80
C ASN A 66 3.87 2.62 1.36
N PHE A 67 3.99 2.57 2.68
CA PHE A 67 4.74 1.55 3.41
C PHE A 67 3.85 0.90 4.45
N LEU A 68 3.77 -0.42 4.41
CA LEU A 68 3.00 -1.22 5.34
C LEU A 68 3.90 -2.30 5.96
N ALA A 69 3.62 -2.65 7.22
CA ALA A 69 4.22 -3.78 7.89
C ALA A 69 3.16 -4.87 8.05
N TYR A 70 3.50 -6.10 7.70
CA TYR A 70 2.70 -7.28 7.96
C TYR A 70 3.41 -8.21 8.94
N SER A 71 2.64 -8.78 9.88
CA SER A 71 3.03 -9.92 10.71
C SER A 71 1.80 -10.82 10.94
N PRO A 72 1.94 -12.00 11.55
CA PRO A 72 0.80 -12.84 11.91
C PRO A 72 -0.27 -12.15 12.79
N LYS A 73 0.08 -11.04 13.46
CA LYS A 73 -0.87 -10.23 14.25
C LYS A 73 -1.73 -9.30 13.39
N GLY A 74 -1.34 -9.06 12.13
CA GLY A 74 -2.07 -8.24 11.18
C GLY A 74 -1.16 -7.33 10.34
N THR A 75 -1.79 -6.36 9.68
CA THR A 75 -1.10 -5.36 8.86
C THR A 75 -1.26 -3.97 9.48
N ALA A 76 -0.16 -3.24 9.59
CA ALA A 76 -0.13 -1.85 10.03
C ALA A 76 0.36 -0.95 8.90
N PHE A 77 -0.30 0.19 8.71
CA PHE A 77 0.25 1.28 7.91
C PHE A 77 1.40 1.94 8.68
N LEU A 78 2.56 2.09 8.05
CA LEU A 78 3.71 2.73 8.68
C LEU A 78 3.80 4.19 8.29
N SER A 79 3.80 4.48 6.99
CA SER A 79 3.98 5.82 6.46
C SER A 79 3.64 5.87 4.97
N ASN A 80 3.48 7.09 4.46
CA ASN A 80 3.50 7.37 3.04
C ASN A 80 4.54 8.46 2.76
N LYS A 81 4.99 8.53 1.50
CA LYS A 81 5.89 9.57 1.03
C LYS A 81 5.38 10.12 -0.29
N GLU A 82 5.12 11.42 -0.36
CA GLU A 82 4.90 12.11 -1.64
C GLU A 82 6.23 12.18 -2.40
N VAL A 83 6.24 11.75 -3.66
CA VAL A 83 7.42 11.63 -4.52
C VAL A 83 7.21 12.30 -5.89
N SER A 84 6.20 13.15 -6.00
CA SER A 84 5.86 13.92 -7.20
C SER A 84 7.08 14.66 -7.74
N GLY A 85 7.32 14.59 -9.06
CA GLY A 85 8.42 15.29 -9.72
C GLY A 85 9.82 14.76 -9.40
N THR A 86 9.93 13.73 -8.55
CA THR A 86 11.22 13.11 -8.21
C THR A 86 11.54 12.00 -9.21
N LYS A 87 12.79 11.95 -9.67
CA LYS A 87 13.28 10.83 -10.49
C LYS A 87 13.38 9.56 -9.63
N LYS A 88 12.52 8.59 -9.90
CA LYS A 88 12.45 7.29 -9.18
C LYS A 88 13.38 6.25 -9.80
N ASP A 89 14.67 6.55 -9.80
CA ASP A 89 15.68 5.58 -10.22
C ASP A 89 16.03 4.58 -9.10
N ALA A 90 16.87 3.59 -9.40
CA ALA A 90 17.25 2.58 -8.43
C ALA A 90 17.91 3.18 -7.18
N ASN A 91 18.73 4.23 -7.33
CA ASN A 91 19.40 4.86 -6.19
C ASN A 91 18.42 5.60 -5.27
N PHE A 92 17.37 6.21 -5.85
CA PHE A 92 16.28 6.78 -5.07
C PHE A 92 15.61 5.71 -4.20
N TYR A 93 15.24 4.57 -4.78
CA TYR A 93 14.58 3.49 -4.03
C TYR A 93 15.50 2.84 -2.99
N VAL A 94 16.78 2.63 -3.30
CA VAL A 94 17.76 2.09 -2.32
C VAL A 94 17.80 2.95 -1.06
N ARG A 95 17.99 4.27 -1.22
CA ARG A 95 18.03 5.19 -0.07
C ARG A 95 16.71 5.20 0.69
N LEU A 96 15.58 5.15 -0.02
CA LEU A 96 14.28 5.14 0.60
C LEU A 96 14.03 3.84 1.39
N TYR A 97 14.41 2.70 0.82
CA TYR A 97 14.28 1.39 1.46
C TYR A 97 15.18 1.29 2.69
N ASP A 98 16.43 1.79 2.60
CA ASP A 98 17.33 1.88 3.74
C ASP A 98 16.71 2.70 4.88
N GLN A 99 16.17 3.89 4.58
CA GLN A 99 15.50 4.74 5.57
C GLN A 99 14.32 4.04 6.27
N ILE A 100 13.47 3.33 5.52
CA ILE A 100 12.31 2.66 6.11
C ILE A 100 12.73 1.43 6.93
N VAL A 101 13.69 0.64 6.45
CA VAL A 101 14.22 -0.52 7.19
C VAL A 101 14.90 -0.07 8.48
N GLU A 102 15.68 1.02 8.45
CA GLU A 102 16.29 1.61 9.64
C GLU A 102 15.24 2.12 10.64
N GLY A 103 14.19 2.79 10.15
CA GLY A 103 13.10 3.31 11.00
C GLY A 103 12.28 2.22 11.69
N VAL A 104 12.14 1.06 11.07
CA VAL A 104 11.52 -0.14 11.67
C VAL A 104 12.49 -0.87 12.60
N GLY A 105 13.78 -0.85 12.27
CA GLY A 105 14.82 -1.66 12.86
C GLY A 105 15.13 -2.89 12.01
N ASP A 106 16.31 -2.88 11.39
CA ASP A 106 16.76 -3.88 10.40
C ASP A 106 16.60 -5.34 10.85
N LYS A 107 16.88 -5.63 12.12
CA LYS A 107 16.73 -6.96 12.73
C LYS A 107 15.29 -7.50 12.76
N HIS A 108 14.30 -6.65 12.58
CA HIS A 108 12.89 -7.02 12.59
C HIS A 108 12.35 -7.33 11.20
N VAL A 109 13.03 -6.90 10.14
CA VAL A 109 12.54 -7.06 8.76
C VAL A 109 13.08 -8.36 8.20
N VAL A 110 12.20 -9.33 7.97
CA VAL A 110 12.55 -10.64 7.38
C VAL A 110 12.31 -10.66 5.88
N GLN A 111 11.36 -9.86 5.40
CA GLN A 111 10.96 -9.81 4.01
C GLN A 111 10.62 -8.38 3.58
N PHE A 112 10.91 -8.03 2.33
CA PHE A 112 10.43 -6.80 1.71
C PHE A 112 9.76 -7.10 0.36
N ILE A 113 8.48 -6.78 0.24
CA ILE A 113 7.69 -6.86 -0.98
C ILE A 113 7.54 -5.47 -1.61
N THR A 114 7.89 -5.33 -2.89
CA THR A 114 7.74 -4.07 -3.62
C THR A 114 7.12 -4.28 -4.98
N ASP A 115 6.72 -3.20 -5.66
CA ASP A 115 6.37 -3.25 -7.08
C ASP A 115 7.50 -3.87 -7.95
N ASN A 116 7.13 -4.42 -9.12
CA ASN A 116 8.01 -5.07 -10.08
C ASN A 116 8.59 -4.11 -11.14
N ALA A 117 8.45 -2.79 -10.94
CA ALA A 117 9.13 -1.80 -11.77
C ALA A 117 10.66 -2.01 -11.73
N ARG A 118 11.35 -1.86 -12.86
CA ARG A 118 12.81 -2.12 -12.99
C ARG A 118 13.67 -1.47 -11.90
N ALA A 119 13.32 -0.24 -11.49
CA ALA A 119 14.04 0.47 -10.44
C ALA A 119 13.85 -0.16 -9.05
N CYS A 120 12.65 -0.65 -8.75
CA CYS A 120 12.34 -1.38 -7.52
C CYS A 120 13.08 -2.73 -7.49
N VAL A 121 13.09 -3.46 -8.61
CA VAL A 121 13.83 -4.74 -8.74
C VAL A 121 15.32 -4.55 -8.47
N SER A 122 15.92 -3.54 -9.10
CA SER A 122 17.33 -3.22 -8.88
C SER A 122 17.61 -2.82 -7.43
N ALA A 123 16.74 -2.02 -6.82
CA ALA A 123 16.89 -1.60 -5.43
C ALA A 123 16.72 -2.76 -4.45
N GLY A 124 15.70 -3.61 -4.65
CA GLY A 124 15.43 -4.79 -3.84
C GLY A 124 16.56 -5.81 -3.88
N SER A 125 17.10 -6.07 -5.07
CA SER A 125 18.31 -6.91 -5.21
C SER A 125 19.47 -6.36 -4.40
N LYS A 126 19.72 -5.05 -4.48
CA LYS A 126 20.79 -4.40 -3.71
C LYS A 126 20.55 -4.44 -2.21
N SER A 127 19.29 -4.38 -1.76
CA SER A 127 18.93 -4.55 -0.35
C SER A 127 19.28 -5.95 0.17
N MET A 128 19.10 -7.01 -0.63
CA MET A 128 19.54 -8.37 -0.25
C MET A 128 21.06 -8.52 -0.24
N ASP A 129 21.78 -7.75 -1.09
CA ASP A 129 23.23 -7.75 -1.09
C ASP A 129 23.80 -7.18 0.21
N THR A 130 23.19 -6.09 0.71
CA THR A 130 23.60 -5.42 1.95
C THR A 130 23.07 -6.09 3.22
N ARG A 131 21.92 -6.78 3.13
CA ARG A 131 21.23 -7.42 4.27
C ARG A 131 20.95 -8.90 3.97
N LYS A 132 21.89 -9.77 4.35
CA LYS A 132 21.81 -11.20 4.04
C LYS A 132 20.65 -11.94 4.71
N HIS A 133 20.06 -11.37 5.76
CA HIS A 133 18.87 -11.91 6.42
C HIS A 133 17.54 -11.48 5.76
N LEU A 134 17.57 -10.49 4.87
CA LEU A 134 16.39 -9.93 4.24
C LEU A 134 16.10 -10.62 2.90
N ALA A 135 14.89 -11.14 2.74
CA ALA A 135 14.40 -11.60 1.43
C ALA A 135 13.62 -10.49 0.73
N TRP A 136 14.02 -10.09 -0.48
CA TRP A 136 13.21 -9.22 -1.33
C TRP A 136 12.41 -10.05 -2.35
N ILE A 137 11.12 -9.72 -2.51
CA ILE A 137 10.22 -10.42 -3.45
C ILE A 137 9.38 -9.38 -4.22
N PRO A 138 9.18 -9.54 -5.55
CA PRO A 138 8.27 -8.68 -6.29
C PRO A 138 6.80 -8.91 -5.91
N CYS A 139 5.98 -7.88 -6.03
CA CYS A 139 4.55 -7.92 -5.71
C CYS A 139 3.80 -8.92 -6.62
N VAL A 140 3.13 -9.89 -5.99
CA VAL A 140 2.33 -10.90 -6.70
C VAL A 140 1.15 -10.26 -7.44
N ALA A 141 0.47 -9.28 -6.83
CA ALA A 141 -0.67 -8.61 -7.46
C ALA A 141 -0.24 -7.89 -8.76
N HIS A 142 0.93 -7.24 -8.74
CA HIS A 142 1.48 -6.60 -9.93
C HIS A 142 1.89 -7.64 -10.99
N ASN A 143 2.47 -8.77 -10.57
CA ASN A 143 2.79 -9.85 -11.51
C ASN A 143 1.54 -10.42 -12.19
N ILE A 144 0.44 -10.59 -11.45
CA ILE A 144 -0.84 -11.01 -12.02
C ILE A 144 -1.37 -9.96 -13.01
N ASP A 145 -1.30 -8.67 -12.68
CA ASP A 145 -1.68 -7.59 -13.61
C ASP A 145 -0.85 -7.61 -14.90
N LEU A 146 0.47 -7.85 -14.82
CA LEU A 146 1.33 -8.01 -16.00
C LEU A 146 0.94 -9.23 -16.85
N MET A 147 0.70 -10.38 -16.21
CA MET A 147 0.23 -11.58 -16.93
C MET A 147 -1.11 -11.33 -17.63
N LEU A 148 -2.04 -10.64 -16.96
CA LEU A 148 -3.35 -10.30 -17.54
C LEU A 148 -3.22 -9.29 -18.69
N LYS A 149 -2.28 -8.35 -18.62
CA LYS A 149 -1.97 -7.44 -19.74
C LYS A 149 -1.46 -8.20 -20.96
N GLU A 150 -0.56 -9.15 -20.77
CA GLU A 150 -0.06 -9.99 -21.86
C GLU A 150 -1.17 -10.84 -22.48
N ILE A 151 -2.07 -11.41 -21.67
CA ILE A 151 -3.27 -12.11 -22.17
C ILE A 151 -4.18 -11.14 -22.94
N GLY A 152 -4.28 -9.88 -22.50
CA GLY A 152 -5.03 -8.83 -23.18
C GLY A 152 -4.53 -8.52 -24.60
N GLU A 153 -3.26 -8.78 -24.90
CA GLU A 153 -2.69 -8.57 -26.24
C GLU A 153 -3.02 -9.70 -27.24
N ILE A 154 -3.63 -10.80 -26.78
CA ILE A 154 -4.15 -11.83 -27.68
C ILE A 154 -5.23 -11.21 -28.57
N LYS A 155 -5.11 -11.38 -29.90
CA LYS A 155 -5.95 -10.71 -30.90
C LYS A 155 -7.44 -10.63 -30.53
N ILE A 156 -8.07 -11.75 -30.18
CA ILE A 156 -9.49 -11.78 -29.80
C ILE A 156 -9.79 -10.96 -28.54
N MET A 157 -8.92 -11.01 -27.54
CA MET A 157 -9.06 -10.23 -26.30
C MET A 157 -8.89 -8.74 -26.59
N LYS A 158 -7.91 -8.39 -27.42
CA LYS A 158 -7.62 -7.01 -27.82
C LYS A 158 -8.78 -6.39 -28.59
N GLU A 159 -9.29 -7.08 -29.61
CA GLU A 159 -10.46 -6.64 -30.39
C GLU A 159 -11.68 -6.44 -29.48
N THR A 160 -11.95 -7.41 -28.60
CA THR A 160 -13.05 -7.32 -27.61
C THR A 160 -12.87 -6.11 -26.67
N GLN A 161 -11.65 -5.83 -26.21
CA GLN A 161 -11.36 -4.69 -25.33
C GLN A 161 -11.56 -3.35 -26.04
N GLU A 162 -11.22 -3.27 -27.33
CA GLU A 162 -11.41 -2.06 -28.14
C GLU A 162 -12.91 -1.77 -28.32
N GLU A 163 -13.72 -2.77 -28.67
CA GLU A 163 -15.17 -2.64 -28.75
C GLU A 163 -15.79 -2.21 -27.41
N ALA A 164 -15.37 -2.84 -26.30
CA ALA A 164 -15.84 -2.48 -24.97
C ALA A 164 -15.45 -1.05 -24.57
N ARG A 165 -14.29 -0.56 -25.01
CA ARG A 165 -13.84 0.82 -24.76
C ARG A 165 -14.73 1.84 -25.49
N CYS A 166 -15.16 1.55 -26.72
CA CYS A 166 -16.13 2.39 -27.43
C CYS A 166 -17.46 2.51 -26.67
N ILE A 167 -17.98 1.41 -26.11
CA ILE A 167 -19.21 1.44 -25.31
C ILE A 167 -19.02 2.30 -24.06
N LYS A 168 -17.87 2.16 -23.39
CA LYS A 168 -17.55 2.95 -22.20
C LYS A 168 -17.58 4.46 -22.51
N GLU A 169 -17.03 4.88 -23.65
CA GLU A 169 -17.07 6.28 -24.05
C GLU A 169 -18.50 6.76 -24.26
N ILE A 170 -19.40 5.93 -24.82
CA ILE A 170 -20.82 6.30 -25.00
C ILE A 170 -21.57 6.43 -23.67
N VAL A 171 -21.27 5.57 -22.69
CA VAL A 171 -22.00 5.52 -21.40
C VAL A 171 -21.49 6.56 -20.40
N TYR A 172 -20.21 6.91 -20.46
CA TYR A 172 -19.56 7.83 -19.51
C TYR A 172 -19.20 9.20 -20.12
N LEU A 173 -19.58 9.47 -21.37
CA LEU A 173 -19.79 10.82 -21.91
C LEU A 173 -21.16 11.34 -21.46
#